data_AF-A0A3D5GNM8-F1
#
_entry.id   AF-A0A3D5GNM8-F1
#
_cell.length_a   1.000
_cell.length_b   1.000
_cell.length_c   1.000
_cell.angle_alpha   90.00
_cell.angle_beta   90.00
_cell.angle_gamma   90.00
#
_symmetry.space_group_name_H-M   'P 1'
#
loop_
_entity.id
_entity.type
_entity.pdbx_description
1 polymer ?
#
loop_
_entity_poly.entity_id
_entity_poly.type
_entity_poly.pdbx_seq_one_letter_code
_entity_poly.pdbx_strand_id
1 'polypeptide(L)'
;APTGEEPPPTTAPETATTDTAPPPPTTQTLVPWTGAHHPLTGLPAVNGLSRLPALAVKIGNNDIRSLPQVGLEQADIVYETHIENDVTRFLGIYQSQLPDRIGLVRSARSTDINLIGNLKTPYFAYWGSNEGVGDEISAAEDVNIFVARSTNGVGQENFVRDDSRGASPFNGFLNAQGLMAAATGSAPDPVFQYGDLPASAVPAAGVRWSTPNRQIDYVWDTASERWLRFQGGVPQL
;
A
#
# COMPACT_ATOMS: atom_id res chain seq x y z
N ALA A 1 6.98 -95.41 20.34
CA ALA A 1 6.04 -94.41 20.88
C ALA A 1 6.85 -93.35 21.62
N PRO A 2 6.51 -92.05 21.56
CA PRO A 2 5.53 -91.36 20.71
C PRO A 2 6.17 -90.40 19.69
N THR A 3 5.31 -90.01 18.77
CA THR A 3 5.36 -88.88 17.82
C THR A 3 5.65 -87.54 18.52
N GLY A 4 6.59 -86.77 17.96
CA GLY A 4 6.80 -85.35 18.26
C GLY A 4 6.56 -84.55 16.98
N GLU A 5 5.44 -83.83 16.96
CA GLU A 5 4.88 -83.05 15.87
C GLU A 5 5.63 -81.71 15.77
N GLU A 6 6.20 -81.41 14.59
CA GLU A 6 6.85 -80.13 14.29
C GLU A 6 5.77 -79.07 13.98
N PRO A 7 5.83 -77.87 14.60
CA PRO A 7 4.75 -76.89 14.47
C PRO A 7 4.71 -76.30 13.05
N PRO A 8 3.53 -75.94 12.55
CA PRO A 8 3.38 -75.35 11.23
C PRO A 8 3.97 -73.93 11.17
N PRO A 9 4.39 -73.46 9.99
CA PRO A 9 4.93 -72.11 9.82
C PRO A 9 3.86 -71.05 10.11
N THR A 10 4.24 -70.03 10.88
CA THR A 10 3.43 -68.84 11.17
C THR A 10 3.34 -67.96 9.92
N THR A 11 2.15 -67.84 9.35
CA THR A 11 1.84 -66.85 8.30
C THR A 11 1.62 -65.48 8.96
N ALA A 12 2.46 -64.50 8.61
CA ALA A 12 2.27 -63.10 9.00
C ALA A 12 1.07 -62.50 8.23
N PRO A 13 0.25 -61.63 8.85
CA PRO A 13 -0.86 -60.97 8.15
C PRO A 13 -0.35 -59.90 7.18
N GLU A 14 -0.75 -60.04 5.91
CA GLU A 14 -0.53 -59.08 4.85
C GLU A 14 -1.39 -57.83 5.11
N THR A 15 -0.74 -56.71 5.45
CA THR A 15 -1.43 -55.44 5.69
C THR A 15 -1.77 -54.83 4.33
N ALA A 16 -3.02 -54.96 3.90
CA ALA A 16 -3.55 -54.25 2.75
C ALA A 16 -3.53 -52.75 3.05
N THR A 17 -2.67 -52.01 2.35
CA THR A 17 -2.69 -50.54 2.35
C THR A 17 -3.75 -50.08 1.35
N THR A 18 -4.87 -49.61 1.87
CA THR A 18 -5.91 -48.96 1.06
C THR A 18 -5.41 -47.56 0.67
N ASP A 19 -4.88 -47.44 -0.55
CA ASP A 19 -4.56 -46.15 -1.16
C ASP A 19 -5.87 -45.36 -1.38
N THR A 20 -6.18 -44.46 -0.45
CA THR A 20 -7.34 -43.58 -0.58
C THR A 20 -6.87 -42.32 -1.27
N ALA A 21 -7.16 -42.23 -2.57
CA ALA A 21 -6.91 -41.03 -3.37
C ALA A 21 -7.58 -39.80 -2.71
N PRO A 22 -6.90 -38.64 -2.64
CA PRO A 22 -7.47 -37.43 -2.09
C PRO A 22 -8.71 -37.01 -2.89
N PRO A 23 -9.74 -36.46 -2.24
CA PRO A 23 -10.94 -36.00 -2.94
C PRO A 23 -10.56 -34.91 -3.96
N PRO A 24 -11.25 -34.86 -5.13
CA PRO A 24 -10.98 -33.85 -6.13
C PRO A 24 -11.21 -32.44 -5.56
N PRO A 25 -10.43 -31.43 -5.97
CA PRO A 25 -10.60 -30.06 -5.50
C PRO A 25 -11.97 -29.54 -5.93
N THR A 26 -12.81 -29.19 -4.95
CA THR A 26 -14.07 -28.49 -5.21
C THR A 26 -13.74 -27.06 -5.63
N THR A 27 -13.85 -26.75 -6.91
CA THR A 27 -13.79 -25.38 -7.41
C THR A 27 -15.11 -24.70 -7.05
N GLN A 28 -15.10 -23.82 -6.04
CA GLN A 28 -16.23 -22.95 -5.78
C GLN A 28 -16.26 -21.86 -6.84
N THR A 29 -17.29 -21.87 -7.69
CA THR A 29 -17.57 -20.74 -8.58
C THR A 29 -17.95 -19.55 -7.70
N LEU A 30 -17.03 -18.61 -7.52
CA LEU A 30 -17.31 -17.36 -6.83
C LEU A 30 -18.42 -16.62 -7.60
N VAL A 31 -19.54 -16.36 -6.93
CA VAL A 31 -20.58 -15.48 -7.48
C VAL A 31 -19.95 -14.09 -7.67
N PRO A 32 -20.06 -13.45 -8.84
CA PRO A 32 -19.47 -12.13 -9.06
C PRO A 32 -20.07 -11.13 -8.08
N TRP A 33 -19.20 -10.33 -7.46
CA TRP A 33 -19.61 -9.31 -6.50
C TRP A 33 -20.47 -8.23 -7.18
N THR A 34 -21.68 -8.02 -6.68
CA THR A 34 -22.62 -7.00 -7.20
C THR A 34 -22.77 -5.80 -6.27
N GLY A 35 -21.99 -5.73 -5.19
CA GLY A 35 -22.05 -4.66 -4.20
C GLY A 35 -21.19 -3.46 -4.58
N ALA A 36 -21.01 -2.56 -3.61
CA ALA A 36 -20.19 -1.37 -3.81
C ALA A 36 -18.69 -1.71 -3.93
N HIS A 37 -17.94 -0.84 -4.59
CA HIS A 37 -16.49 -0.94 -4.72
C HIS A 37 -15.81 0.29 -4.11
N HIS A 38 -14.60 0.11 -3.60
CA HIS A 38 -13.79 1.22 -3.10
C HIS A 38 -13.43 2.16 -4.26
N PRO A 39 -13.64 3.48 -4.13
CA PRO A 39 -13.48 4.42 -5.24
C PRO A 39 -12.04 4.48 -5.78
N LEU A 40 -11.05 4.36 -4.89
CA LEU A 40 -9.63 4.52 -5.26
C LEU A 40 -8.90 3.21 -5.61
N THR A 41 -9.55 2.05 -5.46
CA THR A 41 -8.92 0.75 -5.80
C THR A 41 -9.76 -0.09 -6.75
N GLY A 42 -11.05 0.20 -6.90
CA GLY A 42 -11.96 -0.63 -7.68
C GLY A 42 -12.22 -2.02 -7.07
N LEU A 43 -11.70 -2.29 -5.86
CA LEU A 43 -11.89 -3.58 -5.19
C LEU A 43 -13.26 -3.67 -4.50
N PRO A 44 -13.85 -4.87 -4.39
CA PRO A 44 -15.08 -5.10 -3.65
C PRO A 44 -15.03 -4.58 -2.21
N ALA A 45 -15.99 -3.74 -1.83
CA ALA A 45 -16.12 -3.21 -0.47
C ALA A 45 -16.93 -4.18 0.42
N VAL A 46 -16.42 -5.40 0.60
CA VAL A 46 -17.12 -6.49 1.30
C VAL A 46 -17.46 -6.17 2.76
N ASN A 47 -16.66 -5.31 3.40
CA ASN A 47 -16.85 -4.84 4.77
C ASN A 47 -17.54 -3.47 4.85
N GLY A 48 -18.10 -2.99 3.73
CA GLY A 48 -18.69 -1.66 3.60
C GLY A 48 -17.71 -0.59 3.14
N LEU A 49 -18.25 0.59 2.81
CA LEU A 49 -17.48 1.74 2.35
C LEU A 49 -17.10 2.65 3.51
N SER A 50 -15.83 3.07 3.55
CA SER A 50 -15.44 4.25 4.30
C SER A 50 -16.11 5.48 3.71
N ARG A 51 -16.72 6.30 4.57
CA ARG A 51 -17.30 7.60 4.19
C ARG A 51 -16.35 8.77 4.41
N LEU A 52 -15.19 8.50 5.01
CA LEU A 52 -14.19 9.52 5.31
C LEU A 52 -13.52 10.03 4.02
N PRO A 53 -13.07 11.29 4.00
CA PRO A 53 -12.21 11.78 2.92
C PRO A 53 -10.91 10.98 2.83
N ALA A 54 -10.24 11.06 1.68
CA ALA A 54 -8.94 10.45 1.52
C ALA A 54 -7.88 11.18 2.37
N LEU A 55 -6.89 10.44 2.85
CA LEU A 55 -5.67 10.97 3.46
C LEU A 55 -4.52 10.83 2.48
N ALA A 56 -3.87 11.94 2.13
CA ALA A 56 -2.63 11.98 1.36
C ALA A 56 -1.45 12.24 2.29
N VAL A 57 -0.42 11.40 2.28
CA VAL A 57 0.76 11.53 3.16
C VAL A 57 2.05 11.56 2.37
N LYS A 58 2.86 12.61 2.55
CA LYS A 58 4.18 12.69 1.93
C LYS A 58 5.19 11.81 2.67
N ILE A 59 5.73 10.79 1.99
CA ILE A 59 6.57 9.75 2.58
C ILE A 59 7.98 9.76 1.96
N GLY A 60 8.99 9.55 2.80
CA GLY A 60 10.39 9.55 2.41
C GLY A 60 10.80 8.35 1.55
N ASN A 61 11.62 8.62 0.54
CA ASN A 61 12.33 7.60 -0.22
C ASN A 61 13.76 8.05 -0.60
N ASN A 62 14.28 9.11 0.02
CA ASN A 62 15.45 9.82 -0.52
C ASN A 62 16.74 8.98 -0.52
N ASP A 63 16.93 8.18 0.54
CA ASP A 63 18.12 7.33 0.74
C ASP A 63 17.78 6.13 1.65
N ILE A 64 18.76 5.25 1.89
CA ILE A 64 18.60 4.01 2.67
C ILE A 64 18.04 4.23 4.08
N ARG A 65 18.27 5.38 4.71
CA ARG A 65 17.72 5.71 6.04
C ARG A 65 16.21 5.92 5.99
N SER A 66 15.65 6.17 4.80
CA SER A 66 14.20 6.24 4.58
C SER A 66 13.54 4.85 4.56
N LEU A 67 14.33 3.77 4.45
CA LEU A 67 13.84 2.39 4.37
C LEU A 67 13.95 1.66 5.71
N PRO A 68 12.99 0.77 6.04
CA PRO A 68 11.72 0.56 5.33
C PRO A 68 10.73 1.70 5.59
N GLN A 69 9.81 1.90 4.64
CA GLN A 69 8.58 2.68 4.87
C GLN A 69 7.65 1.91 5.81
N VAL A 70 6.78 2.64 6.49
CA VAL A 70 5.76 2.09 7.37
C VAL A 70 4.40 2.58 6.89
N GLY A 71 3.49 1.65 6.66
CA GLY A 71 2.12 1.97 6.26
C GLY A 71 1.96 2.25 4.76
N LEU A 72 2.98 2.01 3.92
CA LEU A 72 2.89 2.31 2.48
C LEU A 72 2.07 1.24 1.75
N GLU A 73 2.12 0.00 2.22
CA GLU A 73 1.47 -1.18 1.68
C GLU A 73 -0.07 -1.16 1.78
N GLN A 74 -0.62 -0.33 2.68
CA GLN A 74 -2.07 -0.10 2.79
C GLN A 74 -2.55 1.10 1.96
N ALA A 75 -1.68 1.78 1.21
CA ALA A 75 -2.10 2.88 0.35
C ALA A 75 -2.91 2.35 -0.84
N ASP A 76 -4.01 3.03 -1.16
CA ASP A 76 -4.82 2.75 -2.34
C ASP A 76 -4.09 3.18 -3.62
N ILE A 77 -3.40 4.32 -3.55
CA ILE A 77 -2.61 4.89 -4.65
C ILE A 77 -1.27 5.36 -4.07
N VAL A 78 -0.18 5.06 -4.76
CA VAL A 78 1.15 5.60 -4.45
C VAL A 78 1.66 6.36 -5.65
N TYR A 79 1.85 7.67 -5.50
CA TYR A 79 2.63 8.46 -6.45
C TYR A 79 4.09 8.45 -6.04
N GLU A 80 4.99 8.14 -6.96
CA GLU A 80 6.42 8.36 -6.80
C GLU A 80 6.83 9.57 -7.64
N THR A 81 7.39 10.60 -6.99
CA THR A 81 7.71 11.88 -7.63
C THR A 81 9.19 12.19 -7.45
N HIS A 82 9.83 12.67 -8.52
CA HIS A 82 11.17 13.25 -8.45
C HIS A 82 11.20 14.47 -7.50
N ILE A 83 12.30 14.62 -6.77
CA ILE A 83 12.60 15.72 -5.86
C ILE A 83 14.05 16.17 -6.05
N GLU A 84 14.54 17.16 -5.27
CA GLU A 84 15.92 17.65 -5.36
C GLU A 84 16.93 16.53 -5.08
N ASN A 85 18.17 16.75 -5.55
CA ASN A 85 19.27 15.78 -5.55
C ASN A 85 19.00 14.53 -6.40
N ASP A 86 18.13 14.66 -7.39
CA ASP A 86 17.81 13.61 -8.36
C ASP A 86 17.29 12.31 -7.74
N VAL A 87 16.63 12.43 -6.60
CA VAL A 87 15.97 11.33 -5.89
C VAL A 87 14.45 11.48 -5.97
N THR A 88 13.69 10.64 -5.28
CA THR A 88 12.22 10.59 -5.27
C THR A 88 11.67 10.55 -3.84
N ARG A 89 10.40 10.88 -3.71
CA ARG A 89 9.57 10.62 -2.53
C ARG A 89 8.24 10.03 -2.96
N PHE A 90 7.60 9.34 -2.04
CA PHE A 90 6.24 8.84 -2.24
C PHE A 90 5.21 9.85 -1.73
N LEU A 91 4.02 9.80 -2.31
CA LEU A 91 2.80 10.37 -1.79
C LEU A 91 1.77 9.23 -1.76
N GLY A 92 1.52 8.71 -0.56
CA GLY A 92 0.55 7.62 -0.34
C GLY A 92 -0.84 8.19 -0.12
N ILE A 93 -1.84 7.63 -0.81
CA ILE A 93 -3.25 8.00 -0.69
C ILE A 93 -4.01 6.85 -0.02
N TYR A 94 -4.75 7.16 1.03
CA TYR A 94 -5.43 6.19 1.89
C TYR A 94 -6.92 6.52 1.98
N GLN A 95 -7.79 5.58 1.62
CA GLN A 95 -9.24 5.73 1.72
C GLN A 95 -9.94 4.42 2.05
N SER A 96 -9.58 3.32 1.38
CA SER A 96 -10.16 2.00 1.63
C SER A 96 -9.67 1.39 2.93
N GLN A 97 -8.41 1.64 3.26
CA GLN A 97 -7.72 1.18 4.46
C GLN A 97 -6.92 2.33 5.05
N LEU A 98 -6.88 2.38 6.38
CA LEU A 98 -6.12 3.39 7.12
C LEU A 98 -5.18 2.67 8.09
N PRO A 99 -3.86 2.70 7.85
CA PRO A 99 -2.89 2.13 8.79
C PRO A 99 -2.85 2.96 10.07
N ASP A 100 -2.46 2.36 11.19
CA ASP A 100 -2.33 3.10 12.47
C ASP A 100 -1.26 4.19 12.38
N ARG A 101 -0.17 3.86 11.70
CA ARG A 101 1.04 4.67 11.63
C ARG A 101 1.57 4.73 10.21
N ILE A 102 1.92 5.93 9.76
CA ILE A 102 2.50 6.17 8.43
C ILE A 102 3.85 6.87 8.58
N GLY A 103 4.86 6.42 7.84
CA GLY A 103 6.16 7.09 7.84
C GLY A 103 7.16 6.54 6.82
N LEU A 104 8.28 7.21 6.62
CA LEU A 104 8.70 8.42 7.32
C LEU A 104 8.10 9.67 6.68
N VAL A 105 7.35 10.48 7.44
CA VAL A 105 6.65 11.64 6.89
C VAL A 105 7.67 12.74 6.55
N ARG A 106 7.54 13.34 5.36
CA ARG A 106 8.52 14.28 4.80
C ARG A 106 7.88 15.58 4.34
N SER A 107 8.74 16.50 3.93
CA SER A 107 8.34 17.81 3.44
C SER A 107 7.59 17.72 2.10
N ALA A 108 6.51 18.50 2.00
CA ALA A 108 5.67 18.66 0.81
C ALA A 108 6.38 19.41 -0.32
N ARG A 109 5.79 19.34 -1.52
CA ARG A 109 6.20 20.02 -2.76
C ARG A 109 5.00 20.51 -3.56
N SER A 110 5.24 21.51 -4.41
CA SER A 110 4.26 22.07 -5.36
C SER A 110 3.56 20.99 -6.19
N THR A 111 4.28 19.95 -6.62
CA THR A 111 3.71 18.83 -7.37
C THR A 111 2.63 18.08 -6.59
N ASP A 112 2.74 18.00 -5.27
CA ASP A 112 1.78 17.27 -4.42
C ASP A 112 0.38 17.88 -4.51
N ILE A 113 0.29 19.22 -4.57
CA ILE A 113 -0.97 19.96 -4.68
C ILE A 113 -1.76 19.53 -5.92
N ASN A 114 -1.07 19.43 -7.07
CA ASN A 114 -1.69 19.04 -8.33
C ASN A 114 -2.12 17.57 -8.36
N LEU A 115 -1.39 16.69 -7.67
CA LEU A 115 -1.66 15.25 -7.66
C LEU A 115 -2.91 14.86 -6.86
N ILE A 116 -3.32 15.70 -5.89
CA ILE A 116 -4.39 15.36 -4.94
C ILE A 116 -5.66 16.20 -5.13
N GLY A 117 -5.63 17.20 -6.01
CA GLY A 117 -6.76 18.11 -6.20
C GLY A 117 -8.03 17.46 -6.77
N ASN A 118 -7.93 16.27 -7.38
CA ASN A 118 -9.06 15.50 -7.86
C ASN A 118 -9.66 14.53 -6.80
N LEU A 119 -9.19 14.58 -5.55
CA LEU A 119 -9.61 13.67 -4.48
C LEU A 119 -10.70 14.25 -3.55
N LYS A 120 -11.48 15.23 -4.04
CA LYS A 120 -12.65 15.77 -3.32
C LYS A 120 -12.32 16.24 -1.89
N THR A 121 -11.41 17.20 -1.79
CA THR A 121 -10.89 17.79 -0.55
C THR A 121 -10.32 16.74 0.43
N PRO A 122 -9.18 16.10 0.09
CA PRO A 122 -8.50 15.17 0.98
C PRO A 122 -7.84 15.90 2.16
N TYR A 123 -7.41 15.15 3.17
CA TYR A 123 -6.46 15.63 4.16
C TYR A 123 -5.05 15.46 3.61
N PHE A 124 -4.22 16.50 3.64
CA PHE A 124 -2.83 16.44 3.18
C PHE A 124 -1.87 16.55 4.36
N ALA A 125 -1.23 15.44 4.72
CA ALA A 125 -0.30 15.34 5.83
C ALA A 125 1.18 15.35 5.36
N TYR A 126 1.95 16.28 5.91
CA TYR A 126 3.36 16.47 5.58
C TYR A 126 4.14 17.04 6.78
N TRP A 127 5.46 16.84 6.83
CA TRP A 127 6.25 17.28 7.99
C TRP A 127 6.52 18.80 7.98
N GLY A 128 6.66 19.38 6.79
CA GLY A 128 6.89 20.82 6.61
C GLY A 128 7.09 21.15 5.13
N SER A 129 7.48 22.38 4.82
CA SER A 129 7.77 22.82 3.44
C SER A 129 8.83 23.92 3.47
N ASN A 130 9.33 24.33 2.30
CA ASN A 130 9.96 25.64 2.21
C ASN A 130 8.87 26.73 2.18
N GLU A 131 9.26 28.00 2.29
CA GLU A 131 8.33 29.14 2.34
C GLU A 131 7.41 29.20 1.12
N GLY A 132 7.96 29.20 -0.10
CA GLY A 132 7.15 29.27 -1.32
C GLY A 132 6.14 28.12 -1.49
N VAL A 133 6.54 26.88 -1.15
CA VAL A 133 5.60 25.74 -1.15
C VAL A 133 4.59 25.89 -0.01
N GLY A 134 4.96 26.50 1.11
CA GLY A 134 4.03 26.85 2.19
C GLY A 134 2.95 27.81 1.71
N ASP A 135 3.33 28.86 0.98
CA ASP A 135 2.40 29.83 0.39
C ASP A 135 1.45 29.17 -0.63
N GLU A 136 1.98 28.29 -1.49
CA GLU A 136 1.17 27.52 -2.44
C GLU A 136 0.18 26.59 -1.73
N ILE A 137 0.61 25.94 -0.63
CA ILE A 137 -0.27 25.08 0.18
C ILE A 137 -1.38 25.90 0.82
N SER A 138 -1.05 27.05 1.42
CA SER A 138 -2.05 27.94 2.01
C SER A 138 -3.06 28.44 0.96
N ALA A 139 -2.58 28.88 -0.21
CA ALA A 139 -3.46 29.31 -1.29
C ALA A 139 -4.38 28.19 -1.81
N ALA A 140 -3.90 26.95 -1.84
CA ALA A 140 -4.70 25.79 -2.23
C ALA A 140 -5.72 25.39 -1.14
N GLU A 141 -5.36 25.49 0.13
CA GLU A 141 -6.27 25.25 1.26
C GLU A 141 -7.38 26.31 1.32
N ASP A 142 -7.08 27.57 1.05
CA ASP A 142 -8.05 28.69 1.03
C ASP A 142 -9.18 28.48 0.01
N VAL A 143 -8.90 27.77 -1.10
CA VAL A 143 -9.89 27.41 -2.12
C VAL A 143 -10.38 25.96 -2.00
N ASN A 144 -10.16 25.33 -0.83
CA ASN A 144 -10.63 23.99 -0.44
C ASN A 144 -10.13 22.84 -1.33
N ILE A 145 -8.93 22.95 -1.90
CA ILE A 145 -8.31 21.82 -2.63
C ILE A 145 -8.08 20.64 -1.69
N PHE A 146 -7.63 20.90 -0.46
CA PHE A 146 -7.40 19.92 0.60
C PHE A 146 -7.45 20.60 1.97
N VAL A 147 -7.37 19.79 3.03
CA VAL A 147 -7.18 20.24 4.41
C VAL A 147 -5.73 19.93 4.83
N ALA A 148 -4.90 20.93 5.05
CA ALA A 148 -3.48 20.76 5.34
C ALA A 148 -3.24 20.35 6.79
N ARG A 149 -2.34 19.39 7.02
CA ARG A 149 -1.92 18.94 8.35
C ARG A 149 -0.41 18.81 8.39
N SER A 150 0.22 19.49 9.35
CA SER A 150 1.66 19.43 9.53
C SER A 150 2.04 19.38 11.01
N THR A 151 3.35 19.38 11.29
CA THR A 151 3.85 19.44 12.67
C THR A 151 3.61 20.78 13.37
N ASN A 152 2.99 21.74 12.69
CA ASN A 152 2.57 23.01 13.24
C ASN A 152 1.06 23.17 12.99
N GLY A 153 0.31 23.54 14.03
CA GLY A 153 -1.11 23.89 13.92
C GLY A 153 -2.06 22.76 14.36
N VAL A 154 -3.26 22.72 13.77
CA VAL A 154 -4.32 21.78 14.16
C VAL A 154 -3.93 20.34 13.82
N GLY A 155 -4.05 19.44 14.80
CA GLY A 155 -3.75 18.03 14.63
C GLY A 155 -2.26 17.68 14.71
N GLN A 156 -1.39 18.65 15.06
CA GLN A 156 0.06 18.45 15.18
C GLN A 156 0.45 17.36 16.19
N GLU A 157 -0.39 17.09 17.19
CA GLU A 157 -0.21 16.01 18.17
C GLU A 157 -0.19 14.61 17.55
N ASN A 158 -0.69 14.47 16.32
CA ASN A 158 -0.63 13.22 15.56
C ASN A 158 0.72 13.02 14.85
N PHE A 159 1.61 14.02 14.85
CA PHE A 159 2.95 13.90 14.30
C PHE A 159 3.95 13.60 15.41
N VAL A 160 4.44 12.36 15.43
CA VAL A 160 5.28 11.84 16.50
C VAL A 160 6.68 11.50 15.97
N ARG A 161 7.69 11.71 16.82
CA ARG A 161 9.02 11.18 16.59
C ARG A 161 9.22 9.88 17.35
N ASP A 162 9.98 8.99 16.75
CA ASP A 162 10.36 7.72 17.35
C ASP A 162 11.86 7.55 17.26
N ASP A 163 12.53 7.86 18.37
CA ASP A 163 13.99 7.88 18.44
C ASP A 163 14.62 6.49 18.25
N SER A 164 13.85 5.41 18.40
CA SER A 164 14.33 4.06 18.06
C SER A 164 14.60 3.88 16.56
N ARG A 165 13.96 4.70 15.71
CA ARG A 165 14.16 4.70 14.25
C ARG A 165 15.45 5.42 13.82
N GLY A 166 16.06 6.19 14.73
CA GLY A 166 17.28 6.96 14.52
C GLY A 166 17.05 8.46 14.57
N ALA A 167 17.99 9.22 13.99
CA ALA A 167 17.98 10.68 14.05
C ALA A 167 16.96 11.31 13.10
N SER A 168 16.47 12.49 13.49
CA SER A 168 15.83 13.41 12.56
C SER A 168 16.74 13.65 11.34
N PRO A 169 16.21 13.73 10.11
CA PRO A 169 14.78 13.78 9.74
C PRO A 169 14.21 12.42 9.28
N PHE A 170 14.72 11.30 9.81
CA PHE A 170 14.33 9.93 9.42
C PHE A 170 13.58 9.18 10.53
N ASN A 171 12.92 9.90 11.44
CA ASN A 171 12.23 9.33 12.58
C ASN A 171 10.81 9.91 12.80
N GLY A 172 10.27 10.62 11.81
CA GLY A 172 8.97 11.27 11.88
C GLY A 172 7.84 10.39 11.33
N PHE A 173 6.75 10.28 12.09
CA PHE A 173 5.59 9.45 11.76
C PHE A 173 4.28 10.19 12.02
N LEU A 174 3.23 9.75 11.33
CA LEU A 174 1.87 10.20 11.53
C LEU A 174 1.06 9.09 12.22
N ASN A 175 0.35 9.43 13.31
CA ASN A 175 -0.78 8.67 13.83
C ASN A 175 -2.00 8.95 12.94
N ALA A 176 -2.21 8.09 11.94
CA ALA A 176 -3.20 8.37 10.91
C ALA A 176 -4.63 8.16 11.42
N GLN A 177 -4.86 7.16 12.28
CA GLN A 177 -6.16 6.98 12.95
C GLN A 177 -6.53 8.18 13.81
N GLY A 178 -5.60 8.68 14.63
CA GLY A 178 -5.82 9.87 15.47
C GLY A 178 -6.14 11.11 14.65
N LEU A 179 -5.41 11.33 13.54
CA LEU A 179 -5.66 12.45 12.64
C LEU A 179 -7.03 12.34 11.96
N MET A 180 -7.40 11.15 11.48
CA MET A 180 -8.65 10.95 10.74
C MET A 180 -9.88 10.79 11.63
N ALA A 181 -9.73 10.55 12.94
CA ALA A 181 -10.85 10.48 13.87
C ALA A 181 -11.63 11.81 13.98
N ALA A 182 -10.95 12.94 13.75
CA ALA A 182 -11.54 14.27 13.72
C ALA A 182 -11.84 14.76 12.29
N ALA A 183 -11.71 13.89 11.28
CA ALA A 183 -11.89 14.29 9.89
C ALA A 183 -13.35 14.61 9.56
N THR A 184 -13.56 15.67 8.80
CA THR A 184 -14.85 16.03 8.20
C THR A 184 -14.75 15.97 6.68
N GLY A 185 -15.89 15.90 6.00
CA GLY A 185 -15.94 15.75 4.55
C GLY A 185 -16.48 14.39 4.12
N SER A 186 -16.15 13.98 2.90
CA SER A 186 -16.73 12.79 2.28
C SER A 186 -15.71 12.02 1.46
N ALA A 187 -15.93 10.72 1.31
CA ALA A 187 -15.17 9.89 0.40
C ALA A 187 -15.07 10.48 -1.02
N PRO A 188 -13.89 10.34 -1.67
CA PRO A 188 -13.66 10.81 -3.03
C PRO A 188 -14.49 10.03 -4.04
N ASP A 189 -14.63 10.61 -5.23
CA ASP A 189 -15.16 9.90 -6.39
C ASP A 189 -14.03 9.04 -7.02
N PRO A 190 -14.37 7.98 -7.78
CA PRO A 190 -13.35 7.18 -8.45
C PRO A 190 -12.49 8.00 -9.41
N VAL A 191 -11.17 7.85 -9.32
CA VAL A 191 -10.19 8.55 -10.18
C VAL A 191 -9.68 7.70 -11.35
N PHE A 192 -9.95 6.40 -11.33
CA PHE A 192 -9.63 5.45 -12.39
C PHE A 192 -10.88 4.71 -12.86
N GLN A 193 -10.84 4.19 -14.09
CA GLN A 193 -11.79 3.21 -14.58
C GLN A 193 -11.19 1.82 -14.37
N TYR A 194 -11.96 0.92 -13.78
CA TYR A 194 -11.55 -0.46 -13.52
C TYR A 194 -12.39 -1.41 -14.37
N GLY A 195 -11.77 -2.48 -14.86
CA GLY A 195 -12.45 -3.49 -15.67
C GLY A 195 -11.47 -4.38 -16.41
N ASP A 196 -12.00 -5.16 -17.34
CA ASP A 196 -11.22 -6.05 -18.19
C ASP A 196 -10.22 -5.30 -19.07
N LEU A 197 -9.14 -5.98 -19.44
CA LEU A 197 -8.14 -5.44 -20.35
C LEU A 197 -8.80 -5.08 -21.71
N PRO A 198 -8.53 -3.88 -22.26
CA PRO A 198 -9.02 -3.54 -23.59
C PRO A 198 -8.32 -4.40 -24.65
N ALA A 199 -8.98 -4.60 -25.80
CA ALA A 199 -8.42 -5.36 -26.92
C ALA A 199 -7.09 -4.78 -27.46
N SER A 200 -6.79 -3.51 -27.18
CA SER A 200 -5.54 -2.84 -27.55
C SER A 200 -4.41 -3.01 -26.52
N ALA A 201 -4.63 -3.76 -25.44
CA ALA A 201 -3.61 -3.96 -24.40
C ALA A 201 -2.41 -4.75 -24.96
N VAL A 202 -1.20 -4.31 -24.58
CA VAL A 202 0.05 -4.98 -24.95
C VAL A 202 0.64 -5.64 -23.70
N PRO A 203 1.02 -6.92 -23.75
CA PRO A 203 1.68 -7.57 -22.63
C PRO A 203 2.96 -6.83 -22.22
N ALA A 204 3.13 -6.59 -20.92
CA ALA A 204 4.34 -6.00 -20.36
C ALA A 204 4.88 -6.90 -19.24
N ALA A 205 6.16 -7.26 -19.34
CA ALA A 205 6.87 -7.98 -18.28
C ALA A 205 7.50 -7.03 -17.26
N GLY A 206 7.71 -5.76 -17.64
CA GLY A 206 8.43 -4.80 -16.83
C GLY A 206 8.25 -3.37 -17.32
N VAL A 207 8.34 -2.43 -16.38
CA VAL A 207 8.45 -0.98 -16.65
C VAL A 207 9.63 -0.46 -15.85
N ARG A 208 10.50 0.30 -16.51
CA ARG A 208 11.60 1.02 -15.86
C ARG A 208 11.36 2.51 -15.96
N TRP A 209 11.55 3.19 -14.84
CA TRP A 209 11.68 4.63 -14.78
C TRP A 209 12.94 4.98 -14.00
N SER A 210 13.63 6.05 -14.40
CA SER A 210 14.83 6.52 -13.73
C SER A 210 14.82 8.02 -13.51
N THR A 211 15.49 8.44 -12.44
CA THR A 211 16.02 9.78 -12.25
C THR A 211 17.56 9.67 -12.26
N PRO A 212 18.32 10.77 -12.37
CA PRO A 212 19.79 10.67 -12.43
C PRO A 212 20.44 9.85 -11.30
N ASN A 213 19.88 9.89 -10.08
CA ASN A 213 20.38 9.14 -8.93
C ASN A 213 19.49 7.95 -8.51
N ARG A 214 18.59 7.48 -9.38
CA ARG A 214 17.68 6.37 -9.06
C ARG A 214 17.25 5.56 -10.26
N GLN A 215 17.36 4.24 -10.14
CA GLN A 215 16.69 3.28 -11.01
C GLN A 215 15.52 2.66 -10.27
N ILE A 216 14.33 2.69 -10.88
CA ILE A 216 13.10 2.13 -10.36
C ILE A 216 12.58 1.14 -11.40
N ASP A 217 12.38 -0.09 -10.98
CA ASP A 217 11.87 -1.15 -11.83
C ASP A 217 10.57 -1.68 -11.23
N TYR A 218 9.57 -1.87 -12.08
CA TYR A 218 8.40 -2.66 -11.79
C TYR A 218 8.45 -3.90 -12.67
N VAL A 219 8.39 -5.08 -12.08
CA VAL A 219 8.46 -6.36 -12.79
C VAL A 219 7.21 -7.17 -12.46
N TRP A 220 6.54 -7.69 -13.47
CA TRP A 220 5.37 -8.54 -13.27
C TRP A 220 5.81 -9.91 -12.74
N ASP A 221 5.25 -10.32 -11.60
CA ASP A 221 5.41 -11.66 -11.05
C ASP A 221 4.15 -12.49 -11.31
N THR A 222 4.27 -13.52 -12.14
CA THR A 222 3.14 -14.37 -12.53
C THR A 222 2.64 -15.27 -11.41
N ALA A 223 3.50 -15.58 -10.43
CA ALA A 223 3.12 -16.47 -9.33
C ALA A 223 2.18 -15.77 -8.33
N SER A 224 2.42 -14.49 -8.05
CA SER A 224 1.60 -13.68 -7.16
C SER A 224 0.58 -12.80 -7.88
N GLU A 225 0.62 -12.75 -9.22
CA GLU A 225 -0.18 -11.84 -10.06
C GLU A 225 -0.06 -10.37 -9.62
N ARG A 226 1.18 -9.95 -9.32
CA ARG A 226 1.49 -8.60 -8.82
C ARG A 226 2.69 -8.00 -9.51
N TRP A 227 2.74 -6.66 -9.51
CA TRP A 227 3.93 -5.91 -9.86
C TRP A 227 4.85 -5.81 -8.64
N LEU A 228 6.05 -6.35 -8.76
CA LEU A 228 7.12 -6.19 -7.77
C LEU A 228 7.92 -4.93 -8.09
N ARG A 229 8.16 -4.10 -7.07
CA ARG A 229 8.96 -2.88 -7.21
C ARG A 229 10.39 -3.10 -6.74
N PHE A 230 11.36 -2.61 -7.50
CA PHE A 230 12.78 -2.60 -7.14
C PHE A 230 13.35 -1.19 -7.19
N GLN A 231 14.34 -0.95 -6.34
CA GLN A 231 15.11 0.29 -6.32
C GLN A 231 16.60 -0.04 -6.32
N GLY A 232 17.30 0.36 -7.39
CA GLY A 232 18.71 0.01 -7.56
C GLY A 232 18.97 -1.50 -7.55
N GLY A 233 18.03 -2.30 -8.07
CA GLY A 233 18.10 -3.76 -8.07
C GLY A 233 17.71 -4.44 -6.76
N VAL A 234 17.41 -3.69 -5.70
CA VAL A 234 16.94 -4.24 -4.41
C VAL A 234 15.41 -4.27 -4.40
N PRO A 235 14.76 -5.41 -4.13
CA PRO A 235 13.31 -5.48 -4.01
C PRO A 235 12.85 -4.59 -2.86
N GLN A 236 11.77 -3.87 -3.11
CA GLN A 236 11.04 -3.07 -2.12
C GLN A 236 9.71 -3.78 -1.84
N LEU A 237 9.06 -3.41 -0.74
CA LEU A 237 7.73 -3.91 -0.37
C LEU A 237 6.75 -3.82 -1.56
#